data_AF-A0A179SEQ0-F1
#
_entry.id   AF-A0A179SEQ0-F1
#
_cell.length_a   1.000
_cell.length_b   1.000
_cell.length_c   1.000
_cell.angle_alpha   90.00
_cell.angle_beta   90.00
_cell.angle_gamma   90.00
#
_symmetry.space_group_name_H-M   'P 1'
#
loop_
_entity.id
_entity.type
_entity.pdbx_description
1 polymer ?
#
loop_
_entity_poly.entity_id
_entity_poly.type
_entity_poly.pdbx_seq_one_letter_code
_entity_poly.pdbx_strand_id
1 'polypeptide(L)'
;MIAEPAACHLYGMKAAPVLLALALIAAAAPAAAEIHRRVAVDYARFGACAYQALDRAYPGYIRYADLRGADTIQITHGGQSAGWLFTVDVSAFSMEIRKAGKGADVVIRSKGSLLGPDSQGEDAWKEIAPCAGA
;
A
#
# COMPACT_ATOMS: atom_id res chain seq x y z
N MET A 1 1.13 -75.38 -2.20
CA MET A 1 2.35 -75.97 -2.82
C MET A 1 3.03 -74.83 -3.58
N ILE A 2 4.24 -74.42 -3.15
CA ILE A 2 5.50 -74.46 -3.94
C ILE A 2 5.40 -73.56 -5.20
N ALA A 3 6.22 -72.55 -5.50
CA ALA A 3 7.45 -71.98 -4.97
C ALA A 3 7.72 -70.65 -5.72
N GLU A 4 8.59 -69.80 -5.17
CA GLU A 4 9.39 -68.84 -5.96
C GLU A 4 10.40 -69.57 -6.84
N PRO A 5 10.85 -68.97 -7.96
CA PRO A 5 12.23 -68.47 -7.94
C PRO A 5 12.52 -67.20 -8.78
N ALA A 6 13.40 -66.38 -8.18
CA ALA A 6 14.63 -65.80 -8.73
C ALA A 6 14.63 -64.98 -10.05
N ALA A 7 14.84 -63.68 -9.87
CA ALA A 7 15.93 -62.84 -10.40
C ALA A 7 16.69 -63.25 -11.68
N CYS A 8 16.81 -62.30 -12.63
CA CYS A 8 18.07 -61.83 -13.23
C CYS A 8 17.78 -60.64 -14.20
N HIS A 9 18.25 -59.44 -13.87
CA HIS A 9 19.40 -58.76 -14.51
C HIS A 9 19.09 -58.12 -15.88
N LEU A 10 19.10 -56.78 -15.95
CA LEU A 10 20.17 -56.01 -16.61
C LEU A 10 19.76 -54.55 -16.88
N TYR A 11 20.56 -53.64 -16.33
CA TYR A 11 21.15 -52.48 -17.00
C TYR A 11 20.23 -51.60 -17.86
N GLY A 12 19.91 -50.44 -17.30
CA GLY A 12 19.44 -49.29 -18.05
C GLY A 12 19.80 -47.99 -17.37
N MET A 13 21.10 -47.74 -17.15
CA MET A 13 21.60 -46.39 -16.86
C MET A 13 21.22 -45.46 -18.02
N LYS A 14 20.26 -44.57 -17.81
CA LYS A 14 20.26 -43.24 -18.44
C LYS A 14 19.77 -42.22 -17.43
N ALA A 15 20.73 -41.41 -16.99
CA ALA A 15 20.55 -40.23 -16.17
C ALA A 15 19.42 -39.38 -16.73
N ALA A 16 18.28 -39.36 -16.03
CA ALA A 16 17.26 -38.36 -16.29
C ALA A 16 17.79 -37.03 -15.72
N PRO A 17 17.90 -35.98 -16.54
CA PRO A 17 18.48 -34.73 -16.13
C PRO A 17 17.60 -34.12 -15.05
N VAL A 18 18.25 -33.73 -13.95
CA VAL A 18 17.70 -32.88 -12.89
C VAL A 18 17.19 -31.60 -13.57
N LEU A 19 15.89 -31.61 -13.87
CA LEU A 19 15.16 -30.46 -14.39
C LEU A 19 15.14 -29.41 -13.29
N LEU A 20 16.13 -28.50 -13.36
CA LEU A 20 15.88 -27.06 -13.44
C LEU A 20 14.71 -26.58 -12.58
N ALA A 21 14.84 -26.75 -11.26
CA ALA A 21 14.14 -25.88 -10.31
C ALA A 21 14.84 -24.52 -10.33
N LEU A 22 14.69 -23.77 -11.44
CA LEU A 22 14.94 -22.35 -11.46
C LEU A 22 13.90 -21.75 -10.50
N ALA A 23 14.33 -21.55 -9.26
CA ALA A 23 13.58 -20.80 -8.27
C ALA A 23 13.23 -19.45 -8.90
N LEU A 24 11.95 -19.29 -9.26
CA LEU A 24 11.36 -18.00 -9.54
C LEU A 24 11.56 -17.16 -8.28
N ILE A 25 12.62 -16.36 -8.27
CA ILE A 25 12.68 -15.18 -7.43
C ILE A 25 11.64 -14.25 -8.03
N ALA A 26 10.38 -14.44 -7.62
CA ALA A 26 9.36 -13.43 -7.76
C ALA A 26 9.91 -12.22 -7.01
N ALA A 27 10.46 -11.26 -7.77
CA ALA A 27 10.77 -9.95 -7.25
C ALA A 27 9.43 -9.37 -6.80
N ALA A 28 9.11 -9.57 -5.52
CA ALA A 28 8.07 -8.84 -4.85
C ALA A 28 8.54 -7.39 -4.87
N ALA A 29 8.13 -6.65 -5.91
CA ALA A 29 8.24 -5.21 -5.91
C ALA A 29 7.64 -4.75 -4.57
N PRO A 30 8.33 -3.87 -3.82
CA PRO A 30 7.82 -3.40 -2.54
C PRO A 30 6.44 -2.83 -2.78
N ALA A 31 5.41 -3.55 -2.30
CA ALA A 31 4.06 -3.07 -2.36
C ALA A 31 4.04 -1.79 -1.54
N ALA A 32 3.77 -0.67 -2.19
CA ALA A 32 3.48 0.59 -1.53
C ALA A 32 2.47 0.30 -0.40
N ALA A 33 2.82 0.67 0.84
CA ALA A 33 2.00 0.34 1.98
C ALA A 33 0.67 1.09 1.88
N GLU A 34 -0.40 0.33 1.64
CA GLU A 34 -1.78 0.83 1.57
C GLU A 34 -2.51 0.48 2.86
N ILE A 35 -3.08 1.50 3.49
CA ILE A 35 -3.79 1.41 4.76
C ILE A 35 -5.26 1.65 4.49
N HIS A 36 -6.08 0.66 4.83
CA HIS A 36 -7.53 0.76 4.77
C HIS A 36 -8.11 0.89 6.17
N ARG A 37 -8.99 1.87 6.36
CA ARG A 37 -9.72 2.08 7.61
C ARG A 37 -11.15 2.46 7.31
N ARG A 38 -12.09 2.00 8.13
CA ARG A 38 -13.49 2.41 8.08
C ARG A 38 -13.81 3.22 9.33
N VAL A 39 -14.48 4.35 9.16
CA VAL A 39 -14.87 5.25 10.24
C VAL A 39 -16.39 5.43 10.25
N ALA A 40 -16.96 5.62 11.43
CA ALA A 40 -18.41 5.78 11.61
C ALA A 40 -18.89 7.23 11.39
N VAL A 41 -17.96 8.17 11.20
CA VAL A 41 -18.24 9.59 10.96
C VAL A 41 -18.52 9.81 9.48
N ASP A 42 -19.44 10.74 9.18
CA ASP A 42 -19.72 11.18 7.82
C ASP A 42 -18.43 11.60 7.08
N TYR A 43 -18.31 11.22 5.81
CA TYR A 43 -17.08 11.40 5.04
C TYR A 43 -16.66 12.86 4.88
N ALA A 44 -17.61 13.79 4.76
CA ALA A 44 -17.30 15.21 4.61
C ALA A 44 -16.82 15.80 5.94
N ARG A 45 -17.48 15.42 7.05
CA ARG A 45 -17.05 15.83 8.39
C ARG A 45 -15.67 15.27 8.75
N PHE A 46 -15.45 13.98 8.48
CA PHE A 46 -14.16 13.34 8.69
C PHE A 46 -13.09 13.99 7.81
N GLY A 47 -13.35 14.20 6.52
CA GLY A 47 -12.42 14.82 5.58
C GLY A 47 -12.03 16.25 5.95
N ALA A 48 -12.97 17.05 6.45
CA ALA A 48 -12.66 18.41 6.93
C ALA A 48 -11.75 18.38 8.18
N CYS A 49 -12.04 17.50 9.14
CA CYS A 49 -11.20 17.34 10.34
C CYS A 49 -9.80 16.80 9.97
N ALA A 50 -9.74 15.77 9.12
CA ALA A 50 -8.50 15.17 8.65
C ALA A 50 -7.61 16.19 7.95
N TYR A 51 -8.19 17.03 7.07
CA TYR A 51 -7.46 18.11 6.42
C TYR A 51 -6.89 19.10 7.44
N GLN A 52 -7.69 19.56 8.41
CA GLN A 52 -7.22 20.51 9.42
C GLN A 52 -6.12 19.93 10.32
N ALA A 53 -6.23 18.66 10.70
CA ALA A 53 -5.21 17.99 11.49
C ALA A 53 -3.89 17.88 10.71
N LEU A 54 -3.96 17.41 9.46
CA LEU A 54 -2.79 17.26 8.60
C LEU A 54 -2.16 18.60 8.21
N ASP A 55 -2.95 19.64 7.91
CA ASP A 55 -2.43 20.97 7.57
C ASP A 55 -1.74 21.62 8.77
N ARG A 56 -2.19 21.33 10.00
CA ARG A 56 -1.49 21.74 11.22
C ARG A 56 -0.16 21.00 11.42
N ALA A 57 -0.13 19.70 11.12
CA ALA A 57 1.08 18.88 11.24
C ALA A 57 2.10 19.17 10.13
N TYR A 58 1.63 19.46 8.91
CA TYR A 58 2.43 19.62 7.70
C TYR A 58 2.04 20.89 6.91
N PRO A 59 2.25 22.09 7.50
CA PRO A 59 1.76 23.34 6.91
C PRO A 59 2.34 23.59 5.52
N GLY A 60 1.47 23.83 4.55
CA GLY A 60 1.85 24.14 3.16
C GLY A 60 2.16 22.93 2.28
N TYR A 61 2.10 21.70 2.82
CA TYR A 61 2.34 20.46 2.07
C TYR A 61 1.07 19.62 1.85
N ILE A 62 -0.03 20.01 2.48
CA ILE A 62 -1.32 19.33 2.34
C ILE A 62 -2.17 20.01 1.28
N ARG A 63 -2.66 19.20 0.34
CA ARG A 63 -3.64 19.63 -0.66
C ARG A 63 -4.94 18.89 -0.43
N TYR A 64 -6.05 19.61 -0.57
CA TYR A 64 -7.40 19.09 -0.45
C TYR A 64 -8.13 19.23 -1.78
N ALA A 65 -8.76 18.15 -2.23
CA ALA A 65 -9.63 18.14 -3.40
C ALA A 65 -10.94 17.42 -3.07
N ASP A 66 -12.05 18.14 -3.22
CA ASP A 66 -13.40 17.58 -3.10
C ASP A 66 -13.87 17.11 -4.48
N LEU A 67 -13.86 15.79 -4.68
CA LEU A 67 -14.29 15.16 -5.93
C LEU A 67 -15.80 14.86 -5.81
N ARG A 68 -16.62 15.91 -5.67
CA ARG A 68 -18.08 15.83 -5.41
C ARG A 68 -18.85 14.92 -6.35
N GLY A 69 -18.38 14.75 -7.59
CA GLY A 69 -18.99 13.82 -8.56
C GLY A 69 -18.79 12.33 -8.23
N ALA A 70 -17.92 12.01 -7.27
CA ALA A 70 -17.52 10.65 -6.89
C ALA A 70 -17.72 10.35 -5.40
N ASP A 71 -18.42 11.21 -4.63
CA ASP A 71 -18.58 11.08 -3.17
C ASP A 71 -17.23 10.80 -2.45
N THR A 72 -16.17 11.44 -2.94
CA THR A 72 -14.78 11.18 -2.53
C THR A 72 -14.07 12.48 -2.24
N ILE A 73 -13.36 12.54 -1.13
CA ILE A 73 -12.42 13.59 -0.79
C ILE A 73 -11.02 13.03 -0.94
N GLN A 74 -10.15 13.77 -1.62
CA GLN A 74 -8.74 13.44 -1.75
C GLN A 74 -7.90 14.43 -0.94
N ILE A 75 -7.00 13.90 -0.11
CA ILE A 75 -6.01 14.67 0.63
C ILE A 75 -4.63 14.15 0.22
N THR A 76 -3.75 15.03 -0.24
CA THR A 76 -2.41 14.62 -0.68
C THR A 76 -1.36 15.38 0.09
N HIS A 77 -0.36 14.66 0.61
CA HIS A 77 0.86 15.28 1.10
C HIS A 77 1.88 15.33 -0.03
N GLY A 78 2.15 16.53 -0.54
CA GLY A 78 3.09 16.74 -1.61
C GLY A 78 3.64 18.15 -1.66
N GLY A 79 4.94 18.25 -1.92
CA GLY A 79 5.65 19.50 -2.13
C GLY A 79 6.56 19.41 -3.35
N GLN A 80 7.10 20.56 -3.76
CA GLN A 80 8.11 20.60 -4.80
C GLN A 80 9.49 20.67 -4.14
N SER A 81 10.36 19.71 -4.47
CA SER A 81 11.79 19.84 -4.16
C SER A 81 12.48 20.44 -5.38
N ALA A 82 13.13 21.58 -5.18
CA ALA A 82 13.92 22.23 -6.21
C ALA A 82 15.35 21.67 -6.20
N GLY A 83 15.70 20.94 -7.26
CA GLY A 83 17.09 20.67 -7.61
C GLY A 83 17.67 21.84 -8.42
N TRP A 84 18.99 21.87 -8.54
CA TRP A 84 19.72 22.92 -9.26
C TRP A 84 19.34 23.09 -10.75
N LEU A 85 18.66 22.10 -11.36
CA LEU A 85 18.18 22.12 -12.75
C LEU A 85 16.70 21.74 -12.95
N PHE A 86 16.00 21.25 -11.93
CA PHE A 86 14.62 20.75 -12.09
C PHE A 86 13.88 20.71 -10.75
N THR A 87 12.56 20.85 -10.80
CA THR A 87 11.65 20.61 -9.67
C THR A 87 11.06 19.21 -9.77
N VAL A 88 11.15 18.43 -8.70
CA VAL A 88 10.44 17.15 -8.58
C VAL A 88 9.29 17.28 -7.58
N ASP A 89 8.12 16.78 -7.95
CA ASP A 89 7.02 16.60 -7.00
C ASP A 89 7.35 15.43 -6.08
N VAL A 90 7.60 15.76 -4.81
CA VAL A 90 7.76 14.78 -3.74
C VAL A 90 6.42 14.65 -3.06
N SER A 91 5.77 13.50 -3.22
CA SER A 91 4.57 13.15 -2.47
C SER A 91 4.87 12.01 -1.52
N ALA A 92 4.52 12.18 -0.26
CA ALA A 92 4.74 11.18 0.79
C ALA A 92 3.58 10.17 0.82
N PHE A 93 2.36 10.68 0.80
CA PHE A 93 1.16 9.87 0.81
C PHE A 93 0.02 10.57 0.05
N SER A 94 -0.93 9.76 -0.38
CA SER A 94 -2.23 10.20 -0.86
C SER A 94 -3.32 9.47 -0.09
N MET A 95 -4.34 10.20 0.31
CA MET A 95 -5.48 9.71 1.07
C MET A 95 -6.74 9.94 0.27
N GLU A 96 -7.57 8.91 0.19
CA GLU A 96 -8.92 8.99 -0.33
C GLU A 96 -9.92 8.65 0.77
N ILE A 97 -10.90 9.51 0.95
CA ILE A 97 -11.98 9.37 1.91
C ILE A 97 -13.26 9.28 1.10
N ARG A 98 -13.83 8.08 1.04
CA ARG A 98 -15.03 7.78 0.24
C ARG A 98 -16.22 7.60 1.14
N LYS A 99 -17.38 8.08 0.70
CA LYS A 99 -18.64 7.84 1.39
C LYS A 99 -18.94 6.34 1.46
N ALA A 100 -19.25 5.84 2.65
CA ALA A 100 -19.57 4.44 2.92
C ALA A 100 -20.81 4.33 3.81
N GLY A 101 -22.00 4.44 3.18
CA GLY A 101 -23.27 4.46 3.90
C GLY A 101 -23.38 5.69 4.81
N LYS A 102 -23.44 5.47 6.13
CA LYS A 102 -23.44 6.55 7.15
C LYS A 102 -22.04 6.96 7.61
N GLY A 103 -21.00 6.25 7.19
CA GLY A 103 -19.61 6.50 7.56
C GLY A 103 -18.74 6.78 6.34
N ALA A 104 -17.43 6.53 6.49
CA ALA A 104 -16.46 6.68 5.42
C ALA A 104 -15.47 5.52 5.35
N ASP A 105 -15.07 5.18 4.14
CA ASP A 105 -13.92 4.31 3.85
C ASP A 105 -12.72 5.18 3.52
N VAL A 106 -11.65 5.00 4.28
CA VAL A 106 -10.41 5.77 4.19
C VAL A 106 -9.31 4.86 3.67
N VAL A 107 -8.67 5.30 2.59
CA VAL A 107 -7.54 4.60 1.97
C VAL A 107 -6.36 5.54 1.95
N ILE A 108 -5.28 5.19 2.65
CA ILE A 108 -4.02 5.95 2.66
C ILE A 108 -2.98 5.14 1.93
N ARG A 109 -2.43 5.71 0.87
CA ARG A 109 -1.37 5.11 0.06
C ARG A 109 -0.08 5.89 0.29
N SER A 110 0.91 5.22 0.85
CA SER A 110 2.26 5.77 0.98
C SER A 110 3.00 5.58 -0.34
N LYS A 111 3.74 6.59 -0.80
CA LYS A 111 4.62 6.41 -1.96
C LYS A 111 5.92 5.77 -1.48
N GLY A 112 6.06 4.48 -1.78
CA GLY A 112 7.19 3.64 -1.39
C GLY A 112 8.53 4.37 -1.38
N SER A 113 9.18 4.40 -0.23
CA SER A 113 10.58 4.83 -0.12
C SER A 113 11.51 3.71 -0.59
N LEU A 114 12.48 4.04 -1.44
CA LEU A 114 13.59 3.13 -1.80
C LEU A 114 14.46 2.76 -0.58
N LEU A 115 14.30 3.45 0.56
CA LEU A 115 15.20 3.40 1.71
C LEU A 115 14.62 2.70 2.96
N GLY A 116 13.41 2.12 2.90
CA GLY A 116 12.88 1.37 4.05
C GLY A 116 11.36 1.25 4.09
N PRO A 117 10.82 0.56 5.12
CA PRO A 117 9.38 0.38 5.29
C PRO A 117 8.69 1.73 5.42
N ASP A 118 7.67 1.93 4.58
CA ASP A 118 7.04 3.22 4.36
C ASP A 118 6.03 3.52 5.48
N SER A 119 6.47 4.19 6.55
CA SER A 119 5.65 4.50 7.74
C SER A 119 4.71 5.69 7.56
N GLN A 120 4.86 6.45 6.48
CA GLN A 120 4.24 7.78 6.32
C GLN A 120 2.72 7.72 6.31
N GLY A 121 2.12 6.66 5.77
CA GLY A 121 0.68 6.45 5.82
C GLY A 121 0.15 6.15 7.23
N GLU A 122 0.90 5.39 8.04
CA GLU A 122 0.51 5.11 9.44
C GLU A 122 0.69 6.35 10.30
N ASP A 123 1.73 7.15 10.07
CA ASP A 123 1.93 8.43 10.75
C ASP A 123 0.82 9.42 10.38
N ALA A 124 0.45 9.52 9.10
CA ALA A 124 -0.72 10.30 8.67
C ALA A 124 -2.01 9.80 9.33
N TRP A 125 -2.19 8.48 9.48
CA TRP A 125 -3.35 7.93 10.19
C TRP A 125 -3.38 8.35 11.66
N LYS A 126 -2.24 8.31 12.37
CA LYS A 126 -2.17 8.73 13.79
C LYS A 126 -2.63 10.17 13.97
N GLU A 127 -2.24 11.07 13.06
CA GLU A 127 -2.65 12.48 13.11
C GLU A 127 -4.16 12.66 12.95
N ILE A 128 -4.82 11.84 12.12
CA ILE A 128 -6.25 11.97 11.83
C ILE A 128 -7.14 11.01 12.62
N ALA A 129 -6.57 10.03 13.32
CA ALA A 129 -7.33 9.05 14.10
C ALA A 129 -8.29 9.70 15.12
N PRO A 130 -7.95 10.83 15.80
CA PRO A 130 -8.89 11.53 16.67
C PRO A 130 -10.17 12.00 15.95
N CYS A 131 -10.10 12.29 14.65
CA CYS A 131 -11.26 12.70 13.85
C CYS A 131 -12.29 11.57 13.65
N ALA A 132 -11.88 10.30 13.84
CA ALA A 132 -12.77 9.16 13.70
C ALA A 132 -13.74 9.00 14.90
N GLY A 133 -13.48 9.70 16.01
CA GLY A 133 -14.31 9.70 17.22
C GLY A 133 -14.97 11.04 17.55
N ALA A 134 -14.82 12.05 16.66
CA ALA A 134 -15.28 13.42 16.87
C ALA A 134 -16.71 13.71 16.38
#